data_AF-A0AA36JP75-F1
#
_entry.id   AF-A0AA36JP75-F1
#
_cell.length_a   1.000
_cell.length_b   1.000
_cell.length_c   1.000
_cell.angle_alpha   90.00
_cell.angle_beta   90.00
_cell.angle_gamma   90.00
#
_symmetry.space_group_name_H-M   'P 1'
#
loop_
_entity.id
_entity.type
_entity.pdbx_description
1 polymer ?
#
loop_
_entity_poly.entity_id
_entity_poly.type
_entity_poly.pdbx_seq_one_letter_code
_entity_poly.pdbx_strand_id
1 'polypeptide(L)'
;MPIYEEKVISPFALHFTQEHIKTLFQDGRVVEDTIPEIQVEQADGEHFDLILKAPFPNIEILRWHPLHADDSKEAQWFTLDNRRLYCLQRMAAEHWPKRVGALVDILYADPGRIRKKYDSTTEGRSVTISPSVKVEAIRRWDWCVQVDENAEAVLVAKALEAVRADCAKPSVAELCNVPPPAFEAVFKDQTASLVSILAASLARPTATETEGAEAAEGAAETETTTESTVASEGESGLESTPRDIPSGPKVEAQAMVWRPKSAALRSDPSDPSDPSDPSDPSDPSDPSDPLEEEVIAQVQAQLAQPGRRGFVWIEQWHQKYQKRLGNLRAFLESKPDVFTVKPGKGRAYRVEAVAVSASIDKSSGKWRRSGRWNRYERMSG
;
A
#
# COMPACT_ATOMS: atom_id res chain seq x y z
N MET A 1 13.52 4.65 -12.24
CA MET A 1 13.07 4.30 -10.89
C MET A 1 12.00 5.31 -10.48
N PRO A 2 10.94 4.93 -9.75
CA PRO A 2 10.03 5.92 -9.18
C PRO A 2 10.82 6.86 -8.29
N ILE A 3 10.53 8.16 -8.37
CA ILE A 3 11.09 9.14 -7.44
C ILE A 3 10.18 9.08 -6.22
N TYR A 4 10.75 8.65 -5.10
CA TYR A 4 10.06 8.62 -3.82
C TYR A 4 10.50 9.83 -3.00
N GLU A 5 9.55 10.46 -2.32
CA GLU A 5 9.81 11.48 -1.32
C GLU A 5 9.30 10.96 0.01
N GLU A 6 10.15 11.00 1.04
CA GLU A 6 9.77 10.57 2.38
C GLU A 6 9.02 11.69 3.09
N LYS A 7 7.90 11.36 3.73
CA LYS A 7 7.06 12.28 4.50
C LYS A 7 6.65 11.69 5.83
N VAL A 8 6.11 12.54 6.70
CA VAL A 8 5.42 12.14 7.93
C VAL A 8 3.95 12.50 7.81
N ILE A 9 3.08 11.54 8.14
CA ILE A 9 1.63 11.73 8.20
C ILE A 9 1.04 10.91 9.34
N SER A 10 -0.09 11.34 9.90
CA SER A 10 -0.86 10.52 10.82
C SER A 10 -1.31 9.19 10.19
N PRO A 11 -1.05 8.02 10.82
CA PRO A 11 -1.58 6.74 10.34
C PRO A 11 -3.11 6.69 10.25
N PHE A 12 -3.81 7.49 11.06
CA PHE A 12 -5.27 7.57 11.04
C PHE A 12 -5.82 8.40 9.88
N ALA A 13 -4.98 9.23 9.26
CA ALA A 13 -5.33 9.99 8.05
C ALA A 13 -5.20 9.17 6.75
N LEU A 14 -4.70 7.94 6.86
CA LEU A 14 -4.50 7.04 5.73
C LEU A 14 -5.65 6.03 5.61
N HIS A 15 -6.03 5.77 4.37
CA HIS A 15 -7.11 4.87 4.02
C HIS A 15 -6.60 3.55 3.44
N PHE A 16 -7.25 2.45 3.83
CA PHE A 16 -7.03 1.14 3.23
C PHE A 16 -7.55 1.11 1.79
N THR A 17 -6.77 0.54 0.88
CA THR A 17 -7.27 0.30 -0.48
C THR A 17 -8.13 -0.94 -0.57
N GLN A 18 -7.91 -1.93 0.31
CA GLN A 18 -8.63 -3.20 0.28
C GLN A 18 -9.50 -3.37 1.52
N GLU A 19 -10.65 -4.01 1.36
CA GLU A 19 -11.55 -4.37 2.46
C GLU A 19 -10.97 -5.47 3.36
N HIS A 20 -10.00 -6.23 2.86
CA HIS A 20 -9.48 -7.42 3.53
C HIS A 20 -7.94 -7.46 3.58
N ILE A 21 -7.38 -7.79 4.74
CA ILE A 21 -5.96 -8.10 4.92
C ILE A 21 -5.74 -9.52 5.44
N LYS A 22 -4.62 -10.11 4.99
CA LYS A 22 -4.15 -11.41 5.49
C LYS A 22 -3.49 -11.27 6.85
N THR A 23 -3.58 -12.31 7.67
CA THR A 23 -2.90 -12.41 8.98
C THR A 23 -1.38 -12.55 8.89
N LEU A 24 -0.84 -12.84 7.71
CA LEU A 24 0.59 -13.00 7.46
C LEU A 24 1.09 -11.96 6.44
N PHE A 25 2.32 -11.49 6.63
CA PHE A 25 3.11 -10.76 5.63
C PHE A 25 3.56 -11.69 4.48
N GLN A 26 4.17 -11.11 3.45
CA GLN A 26 4.68 -11.90 2.32
C GLN A 26 5.88 -12.77 2.70
N ASP A 27 6.64 -12.37 3.71
CA ASP A 27 7.77 -13.11 4.29
C ASP A 27 7.33 -14.19 5.29
N GLY A 28 6.02 -14.36 5.52
CA GLY A 28 5.46 -15.34 6.44
C GLY A 28 5.36 -14.89 7.89
N ARG A 29 5.85 -13.69 8.25
CA ARG A 29 5.66 -13.15 9.61
C ARG A 29 4.19 -12.88 9.91
N VAL A 30 3.77 -13.10 11.15
CA VAL A 30 2.42 -12.78 11.61
C VAL A 30 2.30 -11.26 11.81
N VAL A 31 1.20 -10.69 11.29
CA VAL A 31 0.95 -9.25 11.32
C VAL A 31 0.85 -8.72 12.75
N GLU A 32 0.16 -9.44 13.62
CA GLU A 32 0.00 -9.06 15.04
C GLU A 32 1.33 -9.10 15.80
N ASP A 33 2.15 -10.13 15.58
CA ASP A 33 3.44 -10.30 16.26
C ASP A 33 4.43 -9.18 15.91
N THR A 34 4.23 -8.49 14.78
CA THR A 34 5.08 -7.38 14.33
C THR A 34 4.72 -6.04 15.00
N ILE A 35 3.52 -5.91 15.56
CA ILE A 35 3.08 -4.67 16.23
C ILE A 35 4.03 -4.27 17.38
N PRO A 36 4.36 -5.15 18.35
CA PRO A 36 5.25 -4.79 19.46
C PRO A 36 6.70 -4.52 19.04
N GLU A 37 7.10 -4.86 17.81
CA GLU A 37 8.41 -4.53 17.26
C GLU A 37 8.49 -3.07 16.76
N ILE A 38 7.36 -2.37 16.62
CA ILE A 38 7.32 -0.96 16.20
C ILE A 38 7.88 -0.09 17.33
N GLN A 39 8.93 0.66 17.01
CA GLN A 39 9.55 1.61 17.93
C GLN A 39 8.78 2.93 17.91
N VAL A 40 8.73 3.58 19.07
CA VAL A 40 8.01 4.83 19.28
C VAL A 40 9.02 5.85 19.79
N GLU A 41 9.34 6.83 18.95
CA GLU A 41 10.29 7.89 19.27
C GLU A 41 9.51 9.17 19.61
N GLN A 42 9.96 9.91 20.64
CA GLN A 42 9.40 11.23 20.95
C GLN A 42 9.76 12.20 19.83
N ALA A 43 8.79 12.99 19.40
CA ALA A 43 8.99 13.98 18.37
C ALA A 43 9.20 15.36 18.99
N ASP A 44 10.29 16.04 18.62
CA ASP A 44 10.53 17.45 19.01
C ASP A 44 9.72 18.43 18.13
N GLY A 45 8.81 17.91 17.30
CA GLY A 45 8.10 18.67 16.28
C GLY A 45 6.80 19.30 16.77
N GLU A 46 6.39 20.41 16.14
CA GLU A 46 5.11 21.07 16.45
C GLU A 46 3.90 20.20 16.07
N HIS A 47 4.03 19.34 15.05
CA HIS A 47 2.92 18.62 14.44
C HIS A 47 2.56 17.31 15.15
N PHE A 48 3.56 16.54 15.58
CA PHE A 48 3.38 15.23 16.18
C PHE A 48 4.06 15.19 17.55
N ASP A 49 3.49 14.41 18.46
CA ASP A 49 4.08 14.15 19.77
C ASP A 49 4.99 12.89 19.70
N LEU A 50 4.64 11.93 18.85
CA LEU A 50 5.37 10.67 18.67
C LEU A 50 5.55 10.33 17.18
N ILE A 51 6.68 9.73 16.82
CA ILE A 51 6.94 9.14 15.50
C ILE A 51 7.09 7.62 15.62
N LEU A 52 6.38 6.89 14.77
CA LEU A 52 6.51 5.43 14.66
C LEU A 52 7.63 5.05 13.70
N LYS A 53 8.47 4.11 14.14
CA LYS A 53 9.54 3.51 13.34
C LYS A 53 9.35 2.00 13.27
N ALA A 54 8.85 1.55 12.13
CA ALA A 54 8.45 0.17 11.94
C ALA A 54 9.61 -0.75 11.52
N PRO A 55 9.56 -2.06 11.82
CA PRO A 55 10.55 -3.06 11.41
C PRO A 55 10.34 -3.53 9.96
N PHE A 56 9.70 -2.71 9.13
CA PHE A 56 9.42 -2.97 7.73
C PHE A 56 9.63 -1.68 6.92
N PRO A 57 9.88 -1.78 5.60
CA PRO A 57 10.02 -0.60 4.76
C PRO A 57 8.80 0.33 4.86
N ASN A 58 9.03 1.63 4.72
CA ASN A 58 7.98 2.65 4.69
C ASN A 58 6.82 2.21 3.78
N ILE A 59 5.61 2.59 4.17
CA ILE A 59 4.43 2.31 3.33
C ILE A 59 4.37 3.30 2.19
N GLU A 60 4.05 2.80 0.99
CA GLU A 60 3.79 3.68 -0.15
C GLU A 60 2.39 4.27 -0.01
N ILE A 61 2.28 5.60 -0.10
CA ILE A 61 1.00 6.31 -0.10
C ILE A 61 0.84 7.17 -1.35
N LEU A 62 -0.41 7.43 -1.72
CA LEU A 62 -0.74 8.27 -2.86
C LEU A 62 -2.07 9.00 -2.64
N ARG A 63 -2.18 10.21 -3.20
CA ARG A 63 -3.42 10.99 -3.20
C ARG A 63 -4.30 10.52 -4.36
N TRP A 64 -5.49 10.02 -4.06
CA TRP A 64 -6.38 9.48 -5.09
C TRP A 64 -7.86 9.64 -4.72
N HIS A 65 -8.71 9.66 -5.74
CA HIS A 65 -10.16 9.70 -5.59
C HIS A 65 -10.80 8.53 -6.37
N PRO A 66 -11.80 7.84 -5.78
CA PRO A 66 -12.55 6.82 -6.49
C PRO A 66 -13.26 7.38 -7.74
N LEU A 67 -13.19 6.67 -8.86
CA LEU A 67 -13.82 7.07 -10.13
C LEU A 67 -15.35 7.17 -10.09
N HIS A 68 -15.98 6.48 -9.14
CA HIS A 68 -17.44 6.41 -8.99
C HIS A 68 -17.96 7.26 -7.84
N ALA A 69 -17.08 7.99 -7.18
CA ALA A 69 -17.53 9.05 -6.31
C ALA A 69 -18.06 10.18 -7.19
N ASP A 70 -19.20 10.77 -6.84
CA ASP A 70 -19.60 12.06 -7.40
C ASP A 70 -18.38 13.00 -7.41
N ASP A 71 -18.28 13.86 -8.43
CA ASP A 71 -17.17 14.83 -8.62
C ASP A 71 -16.90 15.72 -7.39
N SER A 72 -17.77 15.67 -6.37
CA SER A 72 -17.65 16.34 -5.09
C SER A 72 -16.72 15.65 -4.07
N LYS A 73 -16.34 14.38 -4.24
CA LYS A 73 -15.46 13.74 -3.24
C LYS A 73 -14.02 14.21 -3.42
N GLU A 74 -13.52 14.86 -2.38
CA GLU A 74 -12.12 15.23 -2.25
C GLU A 74 -11.23 13.99 -2.34
N ALA A 75 -10.10 14.12 -3.03
CA ALA A 75 -9.10 13.06 -3.04
C ALA A 75 -8.64 12.77 -1.60
N GLN A 76 -8.31 11.52 -1.30
CA GLN A 76 -7.85 11.09 0.03
C GLN A 76 -6.49 10.41 -0.09
N TRP A 77 -5.80 10.25 1.04
CA TRP A 77 -4.54 9.52 1.10
C TRP A 77 -4.80 8.02 1.25
N PHE A 78 -4.33 7.24 0.28
CA PHE A 78 -4.49 5.79 0.25
C PHE A 78 -3.13 5.10 0.28
N THR A 79 -3.08 3.88 0.84
CA THR A 79 -1.90 3.00 0.75
C THR A 79 -2.20 1.70 0.00
N LEU A 80 -1.19 1.16 -0.69
CA LEU A 80 -1.26 -0.19 -1.27
C LEU A 80 -0.80 -1.29 -0.29
N ASP A 81 -0.30 -0.90 0.89
CA ASP A 81 0.31 -1.76 1.90
C ASP A 81 -0.58 -1.92 3.14
N ASN A 82 -1.82 -2.34 2.94
CA ASN A 82 -2.87 -2.40 3.98
C ASN A 82 -2.46 -3.15 5.25
N ARG A 83 -1.65 -4.22 5.16
CA ARG A 83 -1.14 -4.95 6.33
C ARG A 83 -0.20 -4.11 7.20
N ARG A 84 0.68 -3.31 6.57
CA ARG A 84 1.62 -2.44 7.27
C ARG A 84 0.90 -1.25 7.90
N LEU A 85 -0.05 -0.65 7.16
CA LEU A 85 -0.89 0.42 7.71
C LEU A 85 -1.69 -0.05 8.92
N TYR A 86 -2.22 -1.28 8.88
CA TYR A 86 -2.90 -1.86 10.02
C TYR A 86 -2.00 -1.91 11.27
N CYS A 87 -0.75 -2.39 11.15
CA CYS A 87 0.19 -2.39 12.28
C CYS A 87 0.46 -0.97 12.80
N LEU A 88 0.65 0.00 11.90
CA LEU A 88 0.88 1.41 12.28
C LEU A 88 -0.33 2.02 13.00
N GLN A 89 -1.55 1.78 12.53
CA GLN A 89 -2.77 2.24 13.19
C GLN A 89 -2.98 1.58 14.55
N ARG A 90 -2.67 0.27 14.68
CA ARG A 90 -2.73 -0.44 15.95
C ARG A 90 -1.79 0.17 16.98
N MET A 91 -0.54 0.39 16.62
CA MET A 91 0.45 1.02 17.50
C MET A 91 0.08 2.47 17.83
N ALA A 92 -0.40 3.24 16.85
CA ALA A 92 -0.86 4.61 17.09
C ALA A 92 -2.06 4.65 18.07
N ALA A 93 -2.96 3.66 18.02
CA ALA A 93 -4.13 3.59 18.89
C ALA A 93 -3.75 3.33 20.36
N GLU A 94 -2.65 2.60 20.62
CA GLU A 94 -2.12 2.38 21.98
C GLU A 94 -1.60 3.68 22.63
N HIS A 95 -1.29 4.69 21.82
CA HIS A 95 -0.84 6.00 22.29
C HIS A 95 -1.90 7.10 22.22
N TRP A 96 -3.15 6.77 21.87
CA TRP A 96 -4.24 7.74 21.85
C TRP A 96 -4.45 8.38 23.23
N PRO A 97 -4.64 9.71 23.35
CA PRO A 97 -4.88 10.71 22.31
C PRO A 97 -3.63 11.50 21.86
N LYS A 98 -2.42 10.95 21.99
CA LYS A 98 -1.22 11.63 21.47
C LYS A 98 -1.26 11.70 19.94
N ARG A 99 -0.68 12.76 19.37
CA ARG A 99 -0.55 12.93 17.92
C ARG A 99 0.60 12.08 17.42
N VAL A 100 0.27 10.98 16.75
CA VAL A 100 1.26 10.03 16.25
C VAL A 100 1.44 10.21 14.75
N GLY A 101 2.69 10.34 14.30
CA GLY A 101 3.10 10.35 12.89
C GLY A 101 3.81 9.05 12.49
N ALA A 102 3.75 8.68 11.22
CA ALA A 102 4.53 7.59 10.65
C ALA A 102 5.23 8.02 9.36
N LEU A 103 6.40 7.43 9.12
CA LEU A 103 7.17 7.62 7.89
C LEU A 103 6.51 6.90 6.72
N VAL A 104 6.37 7.61 5.61
CA VAL A 104 5.71 7.13 4.39
C VAL A 104 6.50 7.57 3.15
N ASP A 105 6.42 6.75 2.11
CA ASP A 105 6.99 7.06 0.80
C ASP A 105 5.88 7.51 -0.14
N ILE A 106 6.06 8.69 -0.76
CA ILE A 106 5.07 9.23 -1.69
C ILE A 106 5.21 8.61 -3.07
N LEU A 107 4.11 8.03 -3.57
CA LEU A 107 3.98 7.56 -4.94
C LEU A 107 3.27 8.61 -5.80
N TYR A 108 4.06 9.44 -6.48
CA TYR A 108 3.58 10.53 -7.35
C TYR A 108 2.70 10.10 -8.52
N ALA A 109 2.95 8.90 -9.06
CA ALA A 109 2.24 8.40 -10.21
C ALA A 109 1.91 6.92 -10.03
N ASP A 110 0.62 6.61 -9.91
CA ASP A 110 0.13 5.25 -10.01
C ASP A 110 -0.28 4.94 -11.46
N PRO A 111 0.30 3.91 -12.12
CA PRO A 111 -0.11 3.48 -13.46
C PRO A 111 -1.49 2.77 -13.46
N GLY A 112 -2.37 3.09 -12.51
CA GLY A 112 -3.67 2.48 -12.31
C GLY A 112 -3.64 1.16 -11.52
N ARG A 113 -2.61 0.92 -10.69
CA ARG A 113 -2.59 -0.21 -9.75
C ARG A 113 -3.63 -0.02 -8.65
N ILE A 114 -3.83 1.22 -8.16
CA ILE A 114 -4.81 1.50 -7.11
C ILE A 114 -6.21 1.16 -7.59
N ARG A 115 -6.57 1.53 -8.82
CA ARG A 115 -7.88 1.23 -9.42
C ARG A 115 -8.19 -0.26 -9.47
N LYS A 116 -7.17 -1.12 -9.58
CA LYS A 116 -7.34 -2.58 -9.64
C LYS A 116 -7.41 -3.21 -8.25
N LYS A 117 -6.85 -2.55 -7.24
CA LYS A 117 -6.81 -3.03 -5.86
C LYS A 117 -7.90 -2.43 -4.99
N TYR A 118 -8.50 -1.32 -5.41
CA TYR A 118 -9.53 -0.65 -4.64
C TYR A 118 -10.81 -1.47 -4.65
N ASP A 119 -11.08 -2.16 -3.54
CA ASP A 119 -12.30 -2.95 -3.31
C ASP A 119 -13.00 -2.58 -1.98
N SER A 120 -12.53 -1.55 -1.29
CA SER A 120 -13.11 -1.15 0.00
C SER A 120 -14.53 -0.58 -0.13
N THR A 121 -15.46 -1.20 0.59
CA THR A 121 -16.84 -0.70 0.80
C THR A 121 -16.94 0.46 1.81
N THR A 122 -15.93 0.64 2.66
CA THR A 122 -15.89 1.67 3.72
C THR A 122 -15.01 2.86 3.41
N GLU A 123 -14.74 3.11 2.13
CA GLU A 123 -13.81 4.17 1.70
C GLU A 123 -12.42 4.04 2.34
N GLY A 124 -12.01 2.83 2.74
CA GLY A 124 -10.74 2.56 3.38
C GLY A 124 -10.65 2.92 4.86
N ARG A 125 -11.79 3.22 5.53
CA ARG A 125 -11.79 3.54 6.96
C ARG A 125 -11.66 2.31 7.86
N SER A 126 -12.09 1.16 7.36
CA SER A 126 -12.03 -0.10 8.09
C SER A 126 -11.44 -1.22 7.24
N VAL A 127 -10.89 -2.25 7.89
CA VAL A 127 -10.36 -3.42 7.22
C VAL A 127 -10.71 -4.70 7.99
N THR A 128 -11.02 -5.75 7.24
CA THR A 128 -11.32 -7.08 7.79
C THR A 128 -10.05 -7.91 7.83
N ILE A 129 -9.74 -8.51 8.97
CA ILE A 129 -8.58 -9.38 9.17
C ILE A 129 -9.04 -10.84 9.07
N SER A 130 -8.50 -11.58 8.12
CA SER A 130 -8.68 -13.03 8.07
C SER A 130 -7.51 -13.72 7.36
N PRO A 131 -7.29 -15.03 7.55
CA PRO A 131 -6.23 -15.75 6.83
C PRO A 131 -6.42 -15.74 5.31
N SER A 132 -7.68 -15.68 4.85
CA SER A 132 -8.07 -15.74 3.44
C SER A 132 -9.52 -15.30 3.29
N VAL A 133 -9.88 -14.66 2.18
CA VAL A 133 -11.25 -14.22 1.86
C VAL A 133 -12.32 -15.34 1.86
N LYS A 134 -11.90 -16.61 1.89
CA LYS A 134 -12.78 -17.78 1.97
C LYS A 134 -13.03 -18.28 3.40
N VAL A 135 -12.23 -17.79 4.35
CA VAL A 135 -12.32 -18.15 5.76
C VAL A 135 -13.08 -17.04 6.47
N GLU A 136 -13.83 -17.40 7.50
CA GLU A 136 -14.53 -16.42 8.33
C GLU A 136 -13.56 -15.37 8.87
N ALA A 137 -14.03 -14.12 8.91
CA ALA A 137 -13.26 -13.01 9.43
C ALA A 137 -12.94 -13.24 10.91
N ILE A 138 -11.68 -13.04 11.29
CA ILE A 138 -11.27 -13.11 12.70
C ILE A 138 -11.81 -11.88 13.43
N ARG A 139 -11.60 -10.69 12.85
CA ARG A 139 -12.11 -9.43 13.37
C ARG A 139 -12.12 -8.35 12.29
N ARG A 140 -12.84 -7.27 12.58
CA ARG A 140 -12.82 -6.03 11.80
C ARG A 140 -12.09 -4.96 12.59
N TRP A 141 -11.20 -4.25 11.93
CA TRP A 141 -10.49 -3.09 12.48
C TRP A 141 -11.07 -1.81 11.91
N ASP A 142 -11.43 -0.89 12.80
CA ASP A 142 -11.81 0.48 12.51
C ASP A 142 -11.22 1.33 13.64
N TRP A 143 -10.26 2.19 13.32
CA TRP A 143 -9.52 2.90 14.36
C TRP A 143 -10.42 3.84 15.16
N CYS A 144 -11.47 4.41 14.53
CA CYS A 144 -12.41 5.31 15.20
C CYS A 144 -13.18 4.60 16.32
N VAL A 145 -13.41 3.29 16.18
CA VAL A 145 -14.10 2.46 17.20
C VAL A 145 -13.13 1.98 18.29
N GLN A 146 -11.83 1.99 18.01
CA GLN A 146 -10.82 1.33 18.84
C GLN A 146 -10.10 2.30 19.78
N VAL A 147 -10.06 3.58 19.44
CA VAL A 147 -9.52 4.61 20.33
C VAL A 147 -10.52 4.90 21.45
N ASP A 148 -10.02 5.00 22.69
CA ASP A 148 -10.87 5.19 23.86
C ASP A 148 -11.44 6.61 23.91
N GLU A 149 -12.78 6.71 23.99
CA GLU A 149 -13.50 7.98 24.19
C GLU A 149 -13.33 8.53 25.61
N ASN A 150 -12.90 7.71 26.58
CA ASN A 150 -12.71 8.13 27.98
C ASN A 150 -11.46 8.97 28.22
N ALA A 151 -10.61 9.16 27.20
CA ALA A 151 -9.48 10.07 27.29
C ALA A 151 -9.94 11.52 27.49
N GLU A 152 -9.04 12.38 27.98
CA GLU A 152 -9.35 13.78 28.23
C GLU A 152 -9.87 14.46 26.94
N ALA A 153 -11.12 14.93 26.99
CA ALA A 153 -11.86 15.40 25.81
C ALA A 153 -11.11 16.49 25.02
N VAL A 154 -10.33 17.34 25.70
CA VAL A 154 -9.51 18.39 25.07
C VAL A 154 -8.38 17.79 24.23
N LEU A 155 -7.68 16.79 24.77
CA LEU A 155 -6.61 16.10 24.04
C LEU A 155 -7.17 15.29 22.86
N VAL A 156 -8.30 14.61 23.06
CA VAL A 156 -9.02 13.88 22.00
C VAL A 156 -9.41 14.82 20.86
N ALA A 157 -9.98 15.98 21.17
CA ALA A 157 -10.36 16.97 20.16
C ALA A 157 -9.14 17.47 19.36
N LYS A 158 -8.02 17.75 20.04
CA LYS A 158 -6.77 18.18 19.39
C LYS A 158 -6.20 17.08 18.49
N ALA A 159 -6.26 15.82 18.93
CA ALA A 159 -5.79 14.68 18.15
C ALA A 159 -6.64 14.47 16.89
N LEU A 160 -7.97 14.49 17.04
CA LEU A 160 -8.90 14.37 15.91
C LEU A 160 -8.72 15.51 14.91
N GLU A 161 -8.49 16.73 15.39
CA GLU A 161 -8.24 17.88 14.51
C GLU A 161 -6.93 17.71 13.74
N ALA A 162 -5.88 17.19 14.37
CA ALA A 162 -4.62 16.88 13.69
C ALA A 162 -4.82 15.80 12.60
N VAL A 163 -5.60 14.75 12.88
CA VAL A 163 -5.94 13.73 11.88
C VAL A 163 -6.70 14.33 10.70
N ARG A 164 -7.71 15.18 10.96
CA ARG A 164 -8.48 15.86 9.90
C ARG A 164 -7.61 16.80 9.07
N ALA A 165 -6.71 17.55 9.72
CA ALA A 165 -5.77 18.43 9.04
C ALA A 165 -4.89 17.63 8.07
N ASP A 166 -4.36 16.47 8.48
CA ASP A 166 -3.59 15.60 7.59
C ASP A 166 -4.42 15.01 6.45
N CYS A 167 -5.67 14.59 6.71
CA CYS A 167 -6.60 14.15 5.68
C CYS A 167 -6.86 15.24 4.63
N ALA A 168 -7.01 16.48 5.06
CA ALA A 168 -7.40 17.60 4.21
C ALA A 168 -6.29 18.09 3.28
N LYS A 169 -5.01 17.81 3.58
CA LYS A 169 -3.86 18.22 2.75
C LYS A 169 -4.01 17.72 1.31
N PRO A 170 -4.24 18.61 0.32
CA PRO A 170 -4.49 18.22 -1.07
C PRO A 170 -3.21 17.80 -1.79
N SER A 171 -2.03 18.18 -1.27
CA SER A 171 -0.76 18.03 -1.95
C SER A 171 0.34 17.46 -1.04
N VAL A 172 1.36 16.88 -1.66
CA VAL A 172 2.54 16.31 -0.99
C VAL A 172 3.37 17.38 -0.29
N ALA A 173 3.39 18.59 -0.85
CA ALA A 173 4.19 19.71 -0.32
C ALA A 173 3.72 20.16 1.08
N GLU A 174 2.46 19.90 1.42
CA GLU A 174 1.86 20.26 2.71
C GLU A 174 2.03 19.17 3.78
N LEU A 175 2.47 17.97 3.39
CA LEU A 175 2.85 16.93 4.34
C LEU A 175 4.14 17.32 5.06
N CYS A 176 4.26 16.91 6.31
CA CYS A 176 5.42 17.24 7.13
C CYS A 176 6.64 16.50 6.59
N ASN A 177 7.77 17.19 6.52
CA ASN A 177 9.03 16.58 6.14
C ASN A 177 9.53 15.67 7.27
N VAL A 178 10.28 14.63 6.90
CA VAL A 178 10.96 13.78 7.87
C VAL A 178 11.97 14.63 8.65
N PRO A 179 11.98 14.56 10.00
CA PRO A 179 13.03 15.18 10.78
C PRO A 179 14.39 14.66 10.29
N PRO A 180 15.39 15.51 10.03
CA PRO A 180 16.71 15.02 9.64
C PRO A 180 17.19 14.03 10.69
N PRO A 181 17.83 12.91 10.30
CA PRO A 181 18.29 11.92 11.26
C PRO A 181 19.16 12.61 12.30
N ALA A 182 19.05 12.22 13.58
CA ALA A 182 19.74 12.89 14.68
C ALA A 182 21.25 13.08 14.43
N PHE A 183 21.88 12.18 13.66
CA PHE A 183 23.27 12.33 13.25
C PHE A 183 23.53 13.52 12.32
N GLU A 184 22.62 13.85 11.40
CA GLU A 184 22.71 15.08 10.61
C GLU A 184 22.51 16.33 11.47
N ALA A 185 21.65 16.27 12.49
CA ALA A 185 21.53 17.36 13.45
C ALA A 185 22.86 17.55 14.21
N VAL A 186 23.47 16.46 14.68
CA VAL A 186 24.80 16.50 15.32
C VAL A 186 25.87 17.03 14.38
N PHE A 187 25.87 16.65 13.11
CA PHE A 187 26.83 17.17 12.12
C PHE A 187 26.59 18.65 11.81
N LYS A 188 25.34 19.11 11.71
CA LYS A 188 25.02 20.53 11.53
C LYS A 188 25.47 21.37 12.73
N ASP A 189 25.26 20.88 13.94
CA ASP A 189 25.71 21.58 15.15
C ASP A 189 27.24 21.62 15.27
N GLN A 190 27.92 20.50 14.96
CA GLN A 190 29.38 20.47 14.96
C GLN A 190 29.98 21.37 13.86
N THR A 191 29.40 21.36 12.66
CA THR A 191 29.87 22.22 11.57
C THR A 191 29.58 23.70 11.85
N ALA A 192 28.42 24.06 12.40
CA ALA A 192 28.11 25.42 12.82
C ALA A 192 29.07 25.91 13.92
N SER A 193 29.41 25.04 14.88
CA SER A 193 30.40 25.33 15.93
C SER A 193 31.80 25.55 15.33
N LEU A 194 32.25 24.67 14.42
CA LEU A 194 33.56 24.81 13.75
C LEU A 194 33.63 26.06 12.87
N VAL A 195 32.58 26.37 12.12
CA VAL A 195 32.49 27.61 11.32
C VAL A 195 32.55 28.83 12.22
N SER A 196 31.89 28.81 13.39
CA SER A 196 31.97 29.91 14.35
C SER A 196 33.38 30.09 14.93
N ILE A 197 34.09 29.00 15.23
CA ILE A 197 35.49 29.03 15.71
C ILE A 197 36.44 29.58 14.63
N LEU A 198 36.27 29.16 13.37
CA LEU A 198 37.05 29.66 12.24
C LEU A 198 36.77 31.13 11.97
N ALA A 199 35.50 31.55 11.97
CA ALA A 199 35.10 32.94 11.80
C ALA A 199 35.68 33.83 12.92
N ALA A 200 35.64 33.38 14.18
CA ALA A 200 36.23 34.10 15.31
C ALA A 200 37.77 34.21 15.21
N SER A 201 38.45 33.19 14.67
CA SER A 201 39.90 33.23 14.45
C SER A 201 40.30 34.20 13.34
N LEU A 202 39.49 34.29 12.28
CA LEU A 202 39.72 35.20 11.16
C LEU A 202 39.33 36.66 11.48
N ALA A 203 38.41 36.88 12.42
CA ALA A 203 37.97 38.20 12.83
C ALA A 203 38.89 38.88 13.86
N ARG A 204 40.03 38.28 14.25
CA ARG A 204 41.00 38.95 15.11
C ARG A 204 41.64 40.12 14.35
N PRO A 205 41.38 41.38 14.75
CA PRO A 205 42.09 42.51 14.17
C PRO A 205 43.57 42.37 14.52
N THR A 206 44.43 42.46 13.51
CA THR A 206 45.87 42.67 13.70
C THR A 206 46.04 43.95 14.50
N ALA A 207 46.36 43.81 15.78
CA ALA A 207 46.68 44.92 16.64
C ALA A 207 47.92 45.60 16.08
N THR A 208 47.71 46.75 15.44
CA THR A 208 48.76 47.71 15.13
C THR A 208 49.28 48.22 16.48
N GLU A 209 50.49 47.83 16.84
CA GLU A 209 51.23 48.40 17.95
C GLU A 209 51.33 49.92 17.74
N THR A 210 50.83 50.69 18.70
CA THR A 210 51.23 52.08 18.88
C THR A 210 51.30 52.35 20.38
N GLU A 211 52.53 52.48 20.86
CA GLU A 211 52.89 52.93 22.21
C GLU A 211 52.28 54.31 22.52
N GLY A 212 51.93 54.54 23.79
CA GLY A 212 51.77 55.91 24.29
C GLY A 212 50.83 56.11 25.48
N ALA A 213 51.36 55.84 26.68
CA ALA A 213 51.26 56.65 27.90
C ALA A 213 49.92 57.07 28.56
N GLU A 214 49.95 56.91 29.90
CA GLU A 214 49.40 57.74 30.98
C GLU A 214 47.92 57.63 31.44
N ALA A 215 47.78 56.95 32.59
CA ALA A 215 47.21 57.40 33.87
C ALA A 215 45.84 58.12 33.91
N ALA A 216 44.89 57.52 34.64
CA ALA A 216 44.21 58.17 35.78
C ALA A 216 43.32 57.18 36.55
N GLU A 217 43.52 57.18 37.88
CA GLU A 217 42.65 56.68 38.94
C GLU A 217 41.21 57.22 38.85
N GLY A 218 40.25 56.43 39.33
CA GLY A 218 38.89 56.90 39.55
C GLY A 218 37.98 55.83 40.15
N ALA A 219 37.99 55.74 41.47
CA ALA A 219 37.07 54.95 42.28
C ALA A 219 35.60 55.40 42.12
N ALA A 220 34.65 54.47 42.27
CA ALA A 220 33.37 54.71 42.92
C ALA A 220 32.63 53.40 43.21
N GLU A 221 32.37 53.20 44.49
CA GLU A 221 31.44 52.25 45.11
C GLU A 221 29.99 52.56 44.69
N THR A 222 29.12 51.54 44.71
CA THR A 222 27.77 51.71 45.31
C THR A 222 27.14 50.36 45.62
N GLU A 223 26.87 50.17 46.91
CA GLU A 223 26.01 49.17 47.52
C GLU A 223 24.52 49.45 47.25
N THR A 224 23.67 48.42 47.20
CA THR A 224 22.34 48.35 47.90
C THR A 224 21.77 46.92 47.75
N THR A 225 21.61 46.10 48.81
CA THR A 225 20.43 45.92 49.72
C THR A 225 19.10 45.75 48.95
N THR A 226 18.20 44.78 49.13
CA THR A 226 17.61 44.03 50.28
C THR A 226 16.89 42.76 49.72
N GLU A 227 16.99 41.58 50.33
CA GLU A 227 16.09 41.02 51.37
C GLU A 227 14.63 40.76 50.92
N SER A 228 14.24 39.49 50.75
CA SER A 228 12.92 39.02 51.21
C SER A 228 12.83 37.50 51.34
N THR A 229 12.67 37.13 52.60
CA THR A 229 12.37 35.85 53.21
C THR A 229 10.87 35.60 53.12
N VAL A 230 10.42 34.43 52.63
CA VAL A 230 9.14 33.86 53.04
C VAL A 230 9.29 32.35 53.20
N ALA A 231 9.23 31.93 54.45
CA ALA A 231 8.99 30.56 54.87
C ALA A 231 7.52 30.18 54.63
N SER A 232 7.26 28.93 54.26
CA SER A 232 5.99 28.27 54.59
C SER A 232 6.26 26.79 54.84
N GLU A 233 6.36 26.46 56.12
CA GLU A 233 6.10 25.11 56.64
C GLU A 233 4.58 24.90 56.76
N GLY A 234 4.15 23.64 56.68
CA GLY A 234 2.77 23.20 56.92
C GLY A 234 2.53 21.86 56.23
N GLU A 235 2.78 20.73 56.92
CA GLU A 235 1.73 19.84 57.46
C GLU A 235 0.83 19.26 56.35
N SER A 236 0.68 17.96 56.16
CA SER A 236 0.33 16.93 57.15
C SER A 236 0.26 15.58 56.43
N GLY A 237 0.54 14.50 57.15
CA GLY A 237 0.50 13.14 56.63
C GLY A 237 -0.92 12.62 56.37
N LEU A 238 -1.03 11.76 55.36
CA LEU A 238 -2.13 10.81 55.22
C LEU A 238 -1.56 9.45 54.79
N GLU A 239 -1.33 8.64 55.82
CA GLU A 239 -1.78 7.25 55.96
C GLU A 239 -2.15 6.50 54.66
N SER A 240 -1.24 5.63 54.23
CA SER A 240 -1.48 4.66 53.17
C SER A 240 -2.30 3.49 53.70
N THR A 241 -3.52 3.33 53.20
CA THR A 241 -4.30 2.09 53.34
C THR A 241 -4.15 1.25 52.07
N PRO A 242 -3.86 -0.07 52.16
CA PRO A 242 -3.86 -0.95 50.99
C PRO A 242 -5.30 -1.34 50.66
N ARG A 243 -5.76 -1.03 49.44
CA ARG A 243 -7.00 -1.60 48.91
C ARG A 243 -6.69 -2.90 48.18
N ASP A 244 -7.17 -3.99 48.76
CA ASP A 244 -7.31 -5.29 48.13
C ASP A 244 -8.09 -5.18 46.80
N ILE A 245 -7.47 -5.63 45.71
CA ILE A 245 -8.13 -5.80 44.42
C ILE A 245 -8.54 -7.28 44.31
N PRO A 246 -9.83 -7.58 44.11
CA PRO A 246 -10.30 -8.95 43.94
C PRO A 246 -9.81 -9.54 42.61
N SER A 247 -9.15 -10.69 42.71
CA SER A 247 -8.67 -11.50 41.60
C SER A 247 -9.87 -12.07 40.81
N GLY A 248 -10.06 -11.56 39.58
CA GLY A 248 -10.97 -12.13 38.58
C GLY A 248 -10.33 -13.28 37.79
N PRO A 249 -11.14 -14.12 37.12
CA PRO A 249 -10.75 -15.47 36.73
C PRO A 249 -9.74 -15.49 35.58
N LYS A 250 -8.68 -16.26 35.84
CA LYS A 250 -7.60 -16.63 34.93
C LYS A 250 -8.18 -17.44 33.77
N VAL A 251 -8.39 -16.81 32.62
CA VAL A 251 -8.73 -17.52 31.38
C VAL A 251 -7.42 -18.12 30.83
N GLU A 252 -7.27 -19.42 31.00
CA GLU A 252 -6.19 -20.22 30.40
C GLU A 252 -6.28 -20.14 28.87
N ALA A 253 -5.40 -19.35 28.27
CA ALA A 253 -5.14 -19.42 26.84
C ALA A 253 -4.46 -20.77 26.53
N GLN A 254 -5.23 -21.70 25.97
CA GLN A 254 -4.71 -22.94 25.44
C GLN A 254 -3.80 -22.63 24.24
N ALA A 255 -2.49 -22.78 24.43
CA ALA A 255 -1.50 -22.74 23.37
C ALA A 255 -1.69 -23.95 22.44
N MET A 256 -2.34 -23.73 21.29
CA MET A 256 -2.32 -24.69 20.18
C MET A 256 -0.92 -24.71 19.56
N VAL A 257 -0.12 -25.69 19.98
CA VAL A 257 1.17 -26.05 19.37
C VAL A 257 0.91 -26.63 17.98
N TRP A 258 1.17 -25.85 16.94
CA TRP A 258 1.18 -26.33 15.56
C TRP A 258 2.50 -27.09 15.29
N ARG A 259 2.41 -28.41 15.06
CA ARG A 259 3.53 -29.23 14.60
C ARG A 259 3.61 -29.21 13.06
N PRO A 260 4.73 -28.78 12.44
CA PRO A 260 4.89 -28.93 11.01
C PRO A 260 5.08 -30.41 10.63
N LYS A 261 4.31 -30.89 9.65
CA LYS A 261 4.51 -32.19 9.02
C LYS A 261 5.85 -32.18 8.29
N SER A 262 6.77 -32.99 8.81
CA SER A 262 8.05 -33.34 8.21
C SER A 262 7.86 -33.95 6.82
N ALA A 263 8.52 -33.33 5.83
CA ALA A 263 8.72 -33.86 4.49
C ALA A 263 9.63 -35.09 4.56
N ALA A 264 9.15 -36.22 4.03
CA ALA A 264 9.94 -37.44 3.85
C ALA A 264 10.38 -37.56 2.40
N LEU A 265 11.69 -37.73 2.25
CA LEU A 265 12.47 -38.17 1.10
C LEU A 265 11.77 -39.16 0.17
N ARG A 266 12.06 -39.04 -1.14
CA ARG A 266 12.62 -40.13 -1.97
C ARG A 266 13.13 -39.58 -3.30
N SER A 267 14.45 -39.63 -3.44
CA SER A 267 15.21 -39.60 -4.69
C SER A 267 15.04 -40.93 -5.42
N ASP A 268 14.96 -40.88 -6.75
CA ASP A 268 15.31 -42.02 -7.61
C ASP A 268 16.04 -41.49 -8.86
N PRO A 269 17.31 -41.87 -9.10
CA PRO A 269 18.04 -41.52 -10.31
C PRO A 269 18.12 -42.70 -11.27
N SER A 270 18.11 -42.35 -12.56
CA SER A 270 18.58 -43.12 -13.74
C SER A 270 17.50 -43.86 -14.53
N ASP A 271 17.32 -43.43 -15.78
CA ASP A 271 17.20 -44.36 -16.91
C ASP A 271 17.91 -43.74 -18.13
N PRO A 272 18.80 -44.47 -18.83
CA PRO A 272 19.64 -43.93 -19.89
C PRO A 272 18.95 -43.97 -21.26
N SER A 273 19.54 -43.17 -22.15
CA SER A 273 19.20 -42.93 -23.56
C SER A 273 18.73 -44.15 -24.37
N ASP A 274 17.65 -43.95 -25.13
CA ASP A 274 17.30 -44.79 -26.30
C ASP A 274 17.33 -43.90 -27.57
N PRO A 275 17.93 -44.35 -28.68
CA PRO A 275 18.22 -43.51 -29.84
C PRO A 275 17.11 -43.56 -30.90
N SER A 276 16.79 -42.37 -31.43
CA SER A 276 16.42 -42.10 -32.83
C SER A 276 15.48 -43.08 -33.55
N ASP A 277 14.18 -42.80 -33.48
CA ASP A 277 13.17 -43.33 -34.42
C ASP A 277 12.87 -42.27 -35.51
N PRO A 278 12.88 -42.61 -36.81
CA PRO A 278 12.77 -41.64 -37.89
C PRO A 278 11.32 -41.26 -38.20
N SER A 279 11.07 -39.94 -38.13
CA SER A 279 10.08 -39.16 -38.88
C SER A 279 8.85 -39.92 -39.41
N ASP A 280 7.84 -40.07 -38.55
CA ASP A 280 6.49 -40.46 -38.93
C ASP A 280 5.79 -39.31 -39.71
N PRO A 281 5.28 -39.55 -40.93
CA PRO A 281 4.62 -38.55 -41.75
C PRO A 281 3.26 -38.13 -41.17
N SER A 282 3.20 -36.89 -40.69
CA SER A 282 2.01 -36.01 -40.64
C SER A 282 0.68 -36.70 -40.30
N ASP A 283 0.49 -36.92 -39.01
CA ASP A 283 -0.76 -37.31 -38.38
C ASP A 283 -1.92 -36.38 -38.82
N PRO A 284 -3.03 -36.92 -39.35
CA PRO A 284 -4.19 -36.14 -39.80
C PRO A 284 -4.81 -35.33 -38.66
N SER A 285 -4.67 -34.00 -38.72
CA SER A 285 -5.47 -32.97 -38.07
C SER A 285 -6.21 -33.41 -36.81
N ASP A 286 -5.51 -33.36 -35.69
CA ASP A 286 -6.07 -33.48 -34.35
C ASP A 286 -7.35 -32.63 -34.26
N PRO A 287 -8.51 -33.20 -33.88
CA PRO A 287 -9.78 -32.47 -33.86
C PRO A 287 -9.62 -31.22 -32.99
N SER A 288 -9.82 -30.06 -33.62
CA SER A 288 -9.80 -28.75 -32.96
C SER A 288 -10.56 -28.83 -31.63
N ASP A 289 -9.90 -28.43 -30.55
CA ASP A 289 -10.49 -28.40 -29.22
C ASP A 289 -11.78 -27.56 -29.26
N PRO A 290 -12.94 -28.10 -28.84
CA PRO A 290 -14.22 -27.39 -28.94
C PRO A 290 -14.21 -26.01 -28.23
N LEU A 291 -13.34 -25.83 -27.24
CA LEU A 291 -13.15 -24.54 -26.57
C LEU A 291 -12.48 -23.49 -27.46
N GLU A 292 -11.56 -23.90 -28.34
CA GLU A 292 -10.93 -22.97 -29.29
C GLU A 292 -11.96 -22.45 -30.29
N GLU A 293 -12.81 -23.33 -30.81
CA GLU A 293 -13.86 -22.96 -31.76
C GLU A 293 -14.87 -21.97 -31.15
N GLU A 294 -15.28 -22.21 -29.90
CA GLU A 294 -16.17 -21.30 -29.16
C GLU A 294 -15.55 -19.90 -29.02
N VAL A 295 -14.27 -19.83 -28.62
CA VAL A 295 -13.54 -18.57 -28.48
C VAL A 295 -13.42 -17.86 -29.83
N ILE A 296 -13.04 -18.58 -30.89
CA ILE A 296 -12.90 -18.01 -32.24
C ILE A 296 -14.23 -17.41 -32.70
N ALA A 297 -15.34 -18.14 -32.55
CA ALA A 297 -16.67 -17.67 -32.93
C ALA A 297 -17.07 -16.41 -32.14
N GLN A 298 -16.78 -16.37 -30.83
CA GLN A 298 -17.06 -15.21 -29.99
C GLN A 298 -16.25 -13.98 -30.40
N VAL A 299 -14.96 -14.13 -30.72
CA VAL A 299 -14.11 -13.03 -31.22
C VAL A 299 -14.63 -12.51 -32.55
N GLN A 300 -14.94 -13.41 -33.49
CA GLN A 300 -15.49 -13.02 -34.80
C GLN A 300 -16.83 -12.28 -34.68
N ALA A 301 -17.72 -12.76 -33.80
CA ALA A 301 -19.00 -12.10 -33.54
C ALA A 301 -18.82 -10.66 -33.00
N GLN A 302 -17.80 -10.42 -32.16
CA GLN A 302 -17.48 -9.06 -31.70
C GLN A 302 -16.89 -8.19 -32.81
N LEU A 303 -16.00 -8.73 -33.64
CA LEU A 303 -15.40 -7.99 -34.76
C LEU A 303 -16.41 -7.65 -35.85
N ALA A 304 -17.48 -8.44 -35.99
CA ALA A 304 -18.57 -8.17 -36.93
C ALA A 304 -19.51 -7.03 -36.47
N GLN A 305 -19.49 -6.64 -35.19
CA GLN A 305 -20.36 -5.57 -34.69
C GLN A 305 -19.82 -4.19 -35.15
N PRO A 306 -20.64 -3.37 -35.84
CA PRO A 306 -20.23 -2.04 -36.25
C PRO A 306 -19.96 -1.18 -35.01
N GLY A 307 -18.83 -0.45 -35.03
CA GLY A 307 -18.41 0.43 -33.93
C GLY A 307 -17.38 -0.17 -32.97
N ARG A 308 -17.18 -1.49 -32.95
CA ARG A 308 -16.04 -2.11 -32.25
C ARG A 308 -14.80 -1.97 -33.13
N ARG A 309 -13.98 -0.94 -32.86
CA ARG A 309 -12.77 -0.55 -33.62
C ARG A 309 -11.60 -1.57 -33.50
N GLY A 310 -11.87 -2.86 -33.67
CA GLY A 310 -10.92 -3.97 -33.51
C GLY A 310 -10.59 -4.30 -32.05
N PHE A 311 -11.39 -3.82 -31.09
CA PHE A 311 -11.21 -4.16 -29.67
C PHE A 311 -12.08 -5.37 -29.31
N VAL A 312 -11.43 -6.38 -28.74
CA VAL A 312 -12.04 -7.66 -28.37
C VAL A 312 -11.95 -7.82 -26.86
N TRP A 313 -13.04 -8.22 -26.22
CA TRP A 313 -13.08 -8.51 -24.80
C TRP A 313 -13.90 -9.77 -24.53
N ILE A 314 -13.26 -10.81 -24.00
CA ILE A 314 -13.94 -12.06 -23.63
C ILE A 314 -14.12 -12.07 -22.12
N GLU A 315 -15.38 -12.10 -21.68
CA GLU A 315 -15.71 -12.18 -20.27
C GLU A 315 -15.13 -13.45 -19.64
N GLN A 316 -14.55 -13.28 -18.45
CA GLN A 316 -14.00 -14.38 -17.67
C GLN A 316 -12.88 -15.18 -18.38
N TRP A 317 -12.10 -14.55 -19.27
CA TRP A 317 -10.97 -15.21 -19.96
C TRP A 317 -10.04 -15.96 -19.00
N HIS A 318 -9.68 -15.29 -17.89
CA HIS A 318 -8.77 -15.83 -16.87
C HIS A 318 -9.31 -17.10 -16.20
N GLN A 319 -10.63 -17.19 -15.99
CA GLN A 319 -11.27 -18.33 -15.33
C GLN A 319 -11.49 -19.50 -16.29
N LYS A 320 -11.96 -19.21 -17.52
CA LYS A 320 -12.42 -20.24 -18.46
C LYS A 320 -11.32 -20.75 -19.39
N TYR A 321 -10.54 -19.85 -19.99
CA TYR A 321 -9.69 -20.19 -21.14
C TYR A 321 -8.20 -20.15 -20.82
N GLN A 322 -7.76 -19.29 -19.88
CA GLN A 322 -6.33 -19.03 -19.66
C GLN A 322 -5.51 -20.29 -19.32
N LYS A 323 -6.09 -21.23 -18.59
CA LYS A 323 -5.37 -22.46 -18.20
C LYS A 323 -4.99 -23.34 -19.39
N ARG A 324 -5.81 -23.34 -20.45
CA ARG A 324 -5.62 -24.19 -21.63
C ARG A 324 -5.03 -23.41 -22.81
N LEU A 325 -5.58 -22.23 -23.09
CA LEU A 325 -5.27 -21.42 -24.28
C LEU A 325 -4.26 -20.30 -24.00
N GLY A 326 -3.85 -20.11 -22.75
CA GLY A 326 -2.88 -19.08 -22.37
C GLY A 326 -3.45 -17.66 -22.33
N ASN A 327 -2.61 -16.66 -22.61
CA ASN A 327 -3.05 -15.27 -22.66
C ASN A 327 -3.85 -15.01 -23.95
N LEU A 328 -4.95 -14.25 -23.88
CA LEU A 328 -5.78 -13.90 -25.04
C LEU A 328 -4.96 -13.36 -26.22
N ARG A 329 -3.96 -12.51 -25.95
CA ARG A 329 -3.10 -11.97 -27.00
C ARG A 329 -2.28 -13.07 -27.68
N ALA A 330 -1.65 -13.95 -26.89
CA ALA A 330 -0.85 -15.05 -27.41
C ALA A 330 -1.72 -16.05 -28.20
N PHE A 331 -2.95 -16.31 -27.72
CA PHE A 331 -3.93 -17.12 -28.44
C PHE A 331 -4.27 -16.53 -29.82
N LEU A 332 -4.57 -15.23 -29.88
CA LEU A 332 -4.88 -14.55 -31.15
C LEU A 332 -3.66 -14.52 -32.10
N GLU A 333 -2.46 -14.31 -31.56
CA GLU A 333 -1.20 -14.35 -32.32
C GLU A 333 -0.85 -15.76 -32.82
N SER A 334 -1.33 -16.82 -32.15
CA SER A 334 -1.14 -18.22 -32.57
C SER A 334 -2.05 -18.66 -33.72
N LYS A 335 -3.04 -17.85 -34.11
CA LYS A 335 -3.99 -18.14 -35.19
C LYS A 335 -3.93 -17.06 -36.28
N PRO A 336 -2.77 -16.89 -36.95
CA PRO A 336 -2.58 -15.85 -37.96
C PRO A 336 -3.50 -16.01 -39.17
N ASP A 337 -3.98 -17.23 -39.42
CA ASP A 337 -4.89 -17.56 -40.53
C ASP A 337 -6.30 -16.98 -40.32
N VAL A 338 -6.66 -16.70 -39.06
CA VAL A 338 -7.99 -16.23 -38.67
C VAL A 338 -7.94 -14.77 -38.20
N PHE A 339 -6.86 -14.37 -37.52
CA PHE A 339 -6.74 -13.05 -36.90
C PHE A 339 -5.40 -12.38 -37.22
N THR A 340 -5.44 -11.08 -37.47
CA THR A 340 -4.27 -10.21 -37.52
C THR A 340 -4.28 -9.27 -36.31
N VAL A 341 -3.26 -9.40 -35.44
CA VAL A 341 -3.11 -8.57 -34.25
C VAL A 341 -2.20 -7.37 -34.55
N LYS A 342 -2.76 -6.16 -34.52
CA LYS A 342 -2.02 -4.90 -34.68
C LYS A 342 -1.63 -4.31 -33.32
N PRO A 343 -0.33 -4.11 -33.03
CA PRO A 343 0.10 -3.50 -31.77
C PRO A 343 -0.37 -2.04 -31.67
N GLY A 344 -0.83 -1.64 -30.48
CA GLY A 344 -1.23 -0.27 -30.15
C GLY A 344 -0.28 0.39 -29.14
N LYS A 345 -0.65 1.57 -28.64
CA LYS A 345 0.13 2.28 -27.61
C LYS A 345 0.07 1.52 -26.28
N GLY A 346 1.25 1.15 -25.75
CA GLY A 346 1.38 0.45 -24.47
C GLY A 346 0.93 -1.02 -24.54
N ARG A 347 -0.03 -1.40 -23.69
CA ARG A 347 -0.59 -2.77 -23.65
C ARG A 347 -1.80 -2.98 -24.56
N ALA A 348 -2.28 -1.93 -25.21
CA ALA A 348 -3.42 -2.03 -26.11
C ALA A 348 -2.98 -2.68 -27.44
N TYR A 349 -3.86 -3.49 -28.01
CA TYR A 349 -3.74 -4.04 -29.36
C TYR A 349 -5.12 -4.04 -30.02
N ARG A 350 -5.13 -4.09 -31.34
CA ARG A 350 -6.34 -4.25 -32.15
C ARG A 350 -6.27 -5.56 -32.89
N VAL A 351 -7.43 -6.16 -33.14
CA VAL A 351 -7.58 -7.43 -33.84
C VAL A 351 -8.42 -7.16 -35.08
N GLU A 352 -7.95 -7.66 -36.21
CA GLU A 352 -8.69 -7.69 -37.46
C GLU A 352 -8.92 -9.15 -37.83
N ALA A 353 -10.14 -9.47 -38.29
CA ALA A 353 -10.41 -10.79 -38.85
C ALA A 353 -9.72 -10.86 -40.20
N VAL A 354 -8.90 -11.89 -40.41
CA VAL A 354 -8.37 -12.20 -41.73
C VAL A 354 -9.57 -12.76 -42.49
N ALA A 355 -9.99 -12.03 -43.53
CA ALA A 355 -10.97 -12.59 -44.46
C ALA A 355 -10.34 -13.87 -44.99
N VAL A 356 -10.91 -15.02 -44.62
CA VAL A 356 -10.57 -16.29 -45.25
C VAL A 356 -10.86 -16.05 -46.72
N SER A 357 -9.82 -15.71 -47.48
CA SER A 357 -9.92 -15.57 -48.92
C SER A 357 -10.41 -16.93 -49.33
N ALA A 358 -11.66 -16.99 -49.78
CA ALA A 358 -12.27 -18.20 -50.27
C ALA A 358 -11.50 -18.63 -51.53
N SER A 359 -10.32 -19.22 -51.33
CA SER A 359 -9.71 -20.16 -52.26
C SER A 359 -10.53 -21.44 -52.14
N ILE A 360 -11.82 -21.31 -52.45
CA ILE A 360 -12.68 -22.43 -52.79
C ILE A 360 -12.11 -22.89 -54.11
N ASP A 361 -11.26 -23.90 -54.00
CA ASP A 361 -10.88 -24.76 -55.09
C ASP A 361 -12.18 -25.27 -55.71
N LYS A 362 -12.48 -24.82 -56.93
CA LYS A 362 -13.74 -25.11 -57.65
C LYS A 362 -13.76 -26.54 -58.20
N SER A 363 -13.06 -27.48 -57.57
CA SER A 363 -13.06 -28.88 -58.00
C SER A 363 -13.80 -29.75 -57.00
N SER A 364 -14.92 -30.29 -57.49
CA SER A 364 -15.70 -31.41 -56.95
C SER A 364 -16.82 -31.09 -55.96
N GLY A 365 -18.00 -31.69 -56.19
CA GLY A 365 -19.02 -31.84 -55.15
C GLY A 365 -20.40 -31.27 -55.43
N LYS A 366 -20.99 -31.60 -56.59
CA LYS A 366 -22.40 -31.40 -56.94
C LYS A 366 -23.32 -32.10 -55.92
N TRP A 367 -23.67 -31.45 -54.81
CA TRP A 367 -24.72 -31.93 -53.90
C TRP A 367 -26.05 -31.20 -54.14
N ARG A 368 -27.09 -32.02 -54.27
CA ARG A 368 -28.43 -31.68 -54.72
C ARG A 368 -29.19 -30.89 -53.65
N ARG A 369 -29.95 -29.88 -54.12
CA ARG A 369 -31.02 -29.22 -53.37
C ARG A 369 -32.15 -30.20 -53.05
N SER A 370 -32.41 -30.39 -51.77
CA SER A 370 -33.75 -30.63 -51.18
C SER A 370 -33.68 -29.97 -49.80
N GLY A 371 -34.43 -28.94 -49.43
CA GLY A 371 -35.83 -28.71 -49.69
C GLY A 371 -36.50 -28.56 -48.30
N ARG A 372 -37.45 -27.64 -48.20
CA ARG A 372 -38.50 -27.56 -47.17
C ARG A 372 -38.26 -26.63 -45.96
N TRP A 373 -38.68 -25.39 -46.20
CA TRP A 373 -39.48 -24.51 -45.34
C TRP A 373 -40.25 -25.17 -44.19
N ASN A 374 -40.19 -24.52 -43.01
CA ASN A 374 -41.30 -24.27 -42.05
C ASN A 374 -40.77 -23.17 -41.12
N ARG A 375 -41.24 -21.91 -41.12
CA ARG A 375 -42.58 -21.38 -40.81
C ARG A 375 -43.16 -22.00 -39.53
N TYR A 376 -42.92 -21.35 -38.40
CA TYR A 376 -43.85 -21.32 -37.28
C TYR A 376 -44.06 -19.87 -36.85
N GLU A 377 -45.17 -19.33 -37.35
CA GLU A 377 -45.91 -18.23 -36.73
C GLU A 377 -46.67 -18.79 -35.51
N ARG A 378 -46.66 -18.00 -34.43
CA ARG A 378 -47.83 -17.49 -33.70
C ARG A 378 -48.78 -18.49 -32.98
N MET A 379 -49.28 -18.01 -31.83
CA MET A 379 -50.28 -18.59 -30.88
C MET A 379 -49.60 -19.34 -29.72
N SER A 380 -49.85 -19.09 -28.42
CA SER A 380 -50.91 -18.41 -27.64
C SER A 380 -50.25 -18.00 -26.30
N GLY A 381 -50.78 -17.16 -25.42
CA GLY A 381 -52.09 -16.56 -25.18
C GLY A 381 -52.03 -15.91 -23.80
#